data_AF-A0A8T0DTV7-F1
#
_entry.id   AF-A0A8T0DTV7-F1
#
_cell.length_a   1.000
_cell.length_b   1.000
_cell.length_c   1.000
_cell.angle_alpha   90.00
_cell.angle_beta   90.00
_cell.angle_gamma   90.00
#
_symmetry.space_group_name_H-M   'P 1'
#
loop_
_entity.id
_entity.type
_entity.pdbx_description
1 polymer ?
#
loop_
_entity_poly.entity_id
_entity_poly.type
_entity_poly.pdbx_seq_one_letter_code
_entity_poly.pdbx_strand_id
1 'polypeptide(L)'
;MVLVVWFNRPSSLHCHIPFSGNASLLKSHLSLLAGIVEVVLHKSDVIQFRVFDAVNVTWKAQQVTLEWQSNPTNDMYADAVQNVILRAAMQGMPPRGLPKLIEPDKKQLHMALEVTLQDAFGTNCLEVDRIDADAKSVLVRVDSHVAEIDLSDLSVSCATNPKLEHIIRVMVHRLNHCISAM
;
A
#
# COMPACT_ATOMS: atom_id res chain seq x y z
N MET A 1 29.23 15.83 2.95
CA MET A 1 28.80 17.12 3.54
C MET A 1 27.58 17.57 2.76
N VAL A 2 26.38 17.26 3.26
CA VAL A 2 25.11 17.59 2.60
C VAL A 2 24.64 18.93 3.18
N LEU A 3 24.51 19.93 2.31
CA LEU A 3 24.07 21.27 2.67
C LEU A 3 22.53 21.24 2.75
N VAL A 4 21.95 21.40 3.95
CA VAL A 4 20.51 21.58 4.12
C VAL A 4 20.24 23.07 4.30
N VAL A 5 19.65 23.71 3.29
CA VAL A 5 19.20 25.10 3.32
C VAL A 5 17.73 25.12 3.73
N TRP A 6 17.42 25.71 4.89
CA TRP A 6 16.05 25.93 5.34
C TRP A 6 15.51 27.21 4.71
N PHE A 7 14.44 27.13 3.91
CA PHE A 7 13.65 28.29 3.50
C PHE A 7 12.15 28.03 3.61
N ASN A 8 11.47 29.02 4.17
CA ASN A 8 10.07 29.06 4.58
C ASN A 8 9.14 29.28 3.36
N ARG A 9 8.83 28.21 2.64
CA ARG A 9 7.65 28.02 1.78
C ARG A 9 7.07 26.64 2.15
N PRO A 10 5.84 26.24 1.75
CA PRO A 10 5.55 24.82 1.64
C PRO A 10 6.52 24.27 0.60
N SER A 11 7.69 23.87 1.06
CA SER A 11 8.83 23.54 0.22
C SER A 11 8.49 22.22 -0.45
N SER A 12 8.01 22.29 -1.68
CA SER A 12 8.10 21.15 -2.58
C SER A 12 9.57 20.74 -2.62
N LEU A 13 9.86 19.57 -2.08
CA LEU A 13 11.18 18.98 -2.06
C LEU A 13 11.31 18.06 -3.27
N HIS A 14 12.51 18.03 -3.85
CA HIS A 14 12.83 17.17 -4.97
C HIS A 14 14.06 16.34 -4.64
N CYS A 15 14.04 15.04 -4.93
CA CYS A 15 15.18 14.15 -4.78
C CYS A 15 15.45 13.42 -6.09
N HIS A 16 16.69 13.44 -6.57
CA HIS A 16 17.10 12.72 -7.76
C HIS A 16 17.92 11.49 -7.37
N ILE A 17 17.51 10.33 -7.87
CA ILE A 17 18.13 9.04 -7.57
C ILE A 17 18.55 8.39 -8.90
N PRO A 18 19.82 8.01 -9.07
CA PRO A 18 20.23 7.23 -10.24
C PRO A 18 19.55 5.86 -10.21
N PHE A 19 18.90 5.49 -11.31
CA PHE A 19 18.13 4.25 -11.40
C PHE A 19 18.19 3.69 -12.82
N SER A 20 18.88 2.58 -13.00
CA SER A 20 19.07 1.91 -14.30
C SER A 20 17.98 0.90 -14.66
N GLY A 21 17.04 0.63 -13.74
CA GLY A 21 15.92 -0.28 -13.97
C GLY A 21 14.86 0.30 -14.91
N ASN A 22 14.04 -0.58 -15.49
CA ASN A 22 12.88 -0.17 -16.26
C ASN A 22 11.73 0.31 -15.35
N ALA A 23 10.77 1.04 -15.91
CA ALA A 23 9.63 1.58 -15.16
C ALA A 23 8.76 0.51 -14.52
N SER A 24 8.65 -0.68 -15.12
CA SER A 24 7.86 -1.79 -14.58
C SER A 24 8.46 -2.33 -13.28
N LEU A 25 9.79 -2.47 -13.22
CA LEU A 25 10.53 -2.86 -12.02
C LEU A 25 10.35 -1.84 -10.91
N LEU A 26 10.37 -0.55 -11.24
CA LEU A 26 10.10 0.49 -10.27
C LEU A 26 8.65 0.38 -9.76
N LYS A 27 7.68 0.27 -10.66
CA LYS A 27 6.27 0.13 -10.29
C LYS A 27 6.04 -1.06 -9.36
N SER A 28 6.64 -2.22 -9.64
CA SER A 28 6.47 -3.40 -8.77
C SER A 28 7.00 -3.15 -7.36
N HIS A 29 8.17 -2.51 -7.23
CA HIS A 29 8.74 -2.20 -5.92
C HIS A 29 7.91 -1.16 -5.15
N LEU A 30 7.41 -0.13 -5.84
CA LEU A 30 6.51 0.85 -5.24
C LEU A 30 5.18 0.19 -4.81
N SER A 31 4.65 -0.73 -5.60
CA SER A 31 3.45 -1.50 -5.25
C SER A 31 3.69 -2.40 -4.04
N LEU A 32 4.86 -3.03 -3.92
CA LEU A 32 5.18 -3.80 -2.71
C LEU A 32 5.20 -2.94 -1.44
N LEU A 33 5.59 -1.67 -1.56
CA LEU A 33 5.61 -0.71 -0.45
C LEU A 33 4.23 -0.17 -0.08
N ALA A 34 3.46 0.29 -1.08
CA ALA A 34 2.24 1.07 -0.87
C ALA A 34 0.95 0.33 -1.23
N GLY A 35 1.06 -0.88 -1.78
CA GLY A 35 -0.05 -1.61 -2.39
C GLY A 35 -0.44 -0.97 -3.72
N ILE A 36 -1.39 -0.03 -3.66
CA ILE A 36 -1.94 0.63 -4.84
C ILE A 36 -1.04 1.82 -5.20
N VAL A 37 -0.54 1.82 -6.44
CA VAL A 37 0.27 2.89 -7.01
C VAL A 37 -0.44 3.40 -8.26
N GLU A 38 -0.86 4.66 -8.23
CA GLU A 38 -1.54 5.31 -9.34
C GLU A 38 -0.51 5.74 -10.39
N VAL A 39 -0.85 5.57 -11.68
CA VAL A 39 -0.05 6.07 -12.80
C VAL A 39 -0.65 7.39 -13.27
N VAL A 40 0.00 8.50 -12.91
CA VAL A 40 -0.47 9.86 -13.19
C VAL A 40 -0.13 10.29 -14.62
N LEU A 41 1.00 9.81 -15.15
CA LEU A 41 1.46 10.14 -16.49
C LEU A 41 2.15 8.94 -17.13
N HIS A 42 1.82 8.67 -18.40
CA HIS A 42 2.49 7.64 -19.20
C HIS A 42 2.84 8.22 -20.58
N LYS A 43 4.12 8.61 -20.75
CA LYS A 43 4.72 9.00 -22.03
C LYS A 43 5.86 8.03 -22.35
N SER A 44 6.26 7.93 -23.62
CA SER A 44 7.27 6.97 -24.07
C SER A 44 8.59 7.02 -23.28
N ASP A 45 9.00 8.21 -22.83
CA ASP A 45 10.30 8.42 -22.16
C ASP A 45 10.18 8.82 -20.67
N VAL A 46 8.95 9.04 -20.18
CA VAL A 46 8.70 9.54 -18.82
C VAL A 46 7.42 8.92 -18.27
N ILE A 47 7.51 8.30 -17.10
CA ILE A 47 6.37 7.69 -16.41
C ILE A 47 6.31 8.25 -14.99
N GLN A 48 5.15 8.74 -14.58
CA GLN A 48 4.94 9.31 -13.26
C GLN A 48 3.96 8.47 -12.45
N PHE A 49 4.37 8.14 -11.23
CA PHE A 49 3.59 7.40 -10.25
C PHE A 49 3.22 8.30 -9.07
N ARG A 50 2.05 8.06 -8.46
CA ARG A 50 1.67 8.64 -7.17
C ARG A 50 1.65 7.54 -6.12
N VAL A 51 2.38 7.77 -5.02
CA VAL A 51 2.53 6.84 -3.90
C VAL A 51 2.00 7.51 -2.63
N PHE A 52 1.21 6.77 -1.85
CA PHE A 52 0.53 7.26 -0.63
C PHE A 52 -0.30 8.55 -0.83
N ASP A 53 -0.74 8.83 -2.06
CA ASP A 53 -1.40 10.09 -2.44
C ASP A 53 -0.59 11.38 -2.11
N ALA A 54 0.69 11.23 -1.78
CA ALA A 54 1.51 12.30 -1.23
C ALA A 54 2.84 12.50 -1.97
N VAL A 55 3.42 11.42 -2.50
CA VAL A 55 4.73 11.43 -3.14
C VAL A 55 4.58 11.15 -4.63
N ASN A 56 5.04 12.08 -5.46
CA ASN A 56 5.20 11.88 -6.90
C ASN A 56 6.54 11.20 -7.17
N VAL A 57 6.54 10.16 -8.00
CA VAL A 57 7.74 9.45 -8.43
C VAL A 57 7.79 9.45 -9.95
N THR A 58 8.69 10.24 -10.52
CA THR A 58 8.88 10.37 -11.96
C THR A 58 10.07 9.54 -12.40
N TRP A 59 9.80 8.49 -13.16
CA TRP A 59 10.81 7.67 -13.84
C TRP A 59 11.15 8.27 -15.20
N LYS A 60 12.46 8.37 -15.45
CA LYS A 60 13.07 8.67 -16.75
C LYS A 60 14.25 7.71 -16.93
N ALA A 61 14.66 7.44 -18.16
CA ALA A 61 15.83 6.59 -18.42
C ALA A 61 17.04 7.01 -17.55
N GLN A 62 17.58 6.06 -16.77
CA GLN A 62 18.71 6.21 -15.85
C GLN A 62 18.47 7.08 -14.59
N GLN A 63 17.27 7.63 -14.37
CA GLN A 63 17.00 8.51 -13.25
C GLN A 63 15.55 8.45 -12.76
N VAL A 64 15.37 8.43 -11.44
CA VAL A 64 14.07 8.62 -10.79
C VAL A 64 14.10 9.93 -10.00
N THR A 65 13.01 10.69 -10.08
CA THR A 65 12.84 11.95 -9.34
C THR A 65 11.64 11.83 -8.41
N LEU A 66 11.83 12.11 -7.12
CA LEU A 66 10.75 12.19 -6.13
C LEU A 66 10.37 13.64 -5.93
N GLU A 67 9.09 13.92 -5.80
CA GLU A 67 8.56 15.23 -5.43
C GLU A 67 7.47 15.11 -4.36
N TRP A 68 7.58 15.86 -3.27
CA TRP A 68 6.59 15.87 -2.19
C TRP A 68 6.55 17.23 -1.49
N GLN A 69 5.46 17.50 -0.76
CA GLN A 69 5.38 18.65 0.13
C GLN A 69 5.94 18.29 1.50
N SER A 70 6.95 19.04 1.98
CA SER A 70 7.57 18.76 3.27
C SER A 70 6.59 18.91 4.43
N ASN A 71 6.45 17.82 5.19
CA ASN A 71 5.81 17.74 6.51
C ASN A 71 6.19 16.39 7.13
N PRO A 72 6.06 16.20 8.46
CA PRO A 72 6.55 14.98 9.12
C PRO A 72 6.05 13.67 8.51
N THR A 73 4.80 13.63 8.04
CA THR A 73 4.20 12.43 7.43
C THR A 73 4.75 12.18 6.04
N ASN A 74 4.76 13.20 5.19
CA ASN A 74 5.25 13.09 3.82
C ASN A 74 6.77 12.88 3.75
N ASP A 75 7.53 13.45 4.68
CA ASP A 75 8.98 13.24 4.77
C ASP A 75 9.30 11.77 5.11
N MET A 76 8.50 11.15 5.99
CA MET A 76 8.60 9.71 6.26
C MET A 76 8.22 8.86 5.04
N TYR A 77 7.17 9.25 4.30
CA TYR A 77 6.79 8.57 3.06
C TYR A 77 7.88 8.69 1.99
N ALA A 78 8.46 9.88 1.82
CA ALA A 78 9.53 10.13 0.87
C ALA A 78 10.78 9.30 1.21
N ASP A 79 11.17 9.20 2.48
CA ASP A 79 12.28 8.35 2.93
C ASP A 79 12.02 6.85 2.64
N ALA A 80 10.81 6.37 2.93
CA ALA A 80 10.44 4.98 2.63
C ALA A 80 10.48 4.69 1.13
N VAL A 81 9.95 5.58 0.30
CA VAL A 81 9.98 5.47 -1.17
C VAL A 81 11.41 5.51 -1.69
N GLN A 82 12.24 6.45 -1.20
CA GLN A 82 13.66 6.55 -1.55
C GLN A 82 14.41 5.26 -1.24
N ASN A 83 14.23 4.70 -0.04
CA ASN A 83 14.85 3.44 0.36
C ASN A 83 14.45 2.27 -0.55
N VAL A 84 13.19 2.21 -0.97
CA VAL A 84 12.70 1.18 -1.90
C VAL A 84 13.29 1.33 -3.29
N ILE A 85 13.43 2.55 -3.80
CA ILE A 85 14.06 2.82 -5.10
C ILE A 85 15.53 2.41 -5.08
N LEU A 86 16.25 2.75 -4.01
CA LEU A 86 17.66 2.36 -3.84
C LEU A 86 17.81 0.84 -3.78
N ARG A 87 16.94 0.13 -3.04
CA ARG A 87 16.92 -1.34 -3.02
C ARG A 87 16.65 -1.93 -4.39
N ALA A 88 15.67 -1.39 -5.11
CA ALA A 88 15.35 -1.82 -6.48
C ALA A 88 16.52 -1.62 -7.44
N ALA A 89 17.27 -0.52 -7.30
CA ALA A 89 18.46 -0.24 -8.10
C ALA A 89 19.58 -1.26 -7.83
N MET A 90 19.74 -1.70 -6.57
CA MET A 90 20.76 -2.68 -6.18
C MET A 90 20.38 -4.11 -6.58
N GLN A 91 19.11 -4.49 -6.43
CA GLN A 91 18.62 -5.84 -6.71
C GLN A 91 18.45 -6.10 -8.21
N GLY A 92 18.20 -5.04 -9.00
CA GLY A 92 17.97 -5.16 -10.43
C GLY A 92 16.72 -5.97 -10.76
N MET A 93 16.61 -6.40 -12.02
CA MET A 93 15.49 -7.24 -12.47
C MET A 93 15.71 -8.68 -11.96
N PRO A 94 14.75 -9.31 -11.27
CA PRO A 94 14.87 -10.71 -10.89
C PRO A 94 15.03 -11.60 -12.13
N PRO A 95 15.83 -12.68 -12.08
CA PRO A 95 16.03 -13.59 -13.22
C PRO A 95 14.74 -14.30 -13.65
N ARG A 96 13.72 -14.36 -12.79
CA ARG A 96 12.39 -14.93 -13.09
C ARG A 96 11.35 -13.90 -13.54
N GLY A 97 11.76 -12.65 -13.78
CA GLY A 97 10.84 -11.55 -14.07
C GLY A 97 10.19 -10.97 -12.81
N LEU A 98 9.32 -9.97 -13.00
CA LEU A 98 8.62 -9.31 -11.90
C LEU A 98 7.53 -10.24 -11.34
N PRO A 99 7.35 -10.30 -10.01
CA PRO A 99 6.17 -10.95 -9.44
C PRO A 99 4.93 -10.26 -10.02
N LYS A 100 4.06 -11.04 -10.65
CA LYS A 100 2.72 -10.55 -11.01
C LYS A 100 1.91 -10.55 -9.73
N LEU A 101 1.37 -9.40 -9.35
CA LEU A 101 0.34 -9.37 -8.33
C LEU A 101 -0.85 -10.15 -8.89
N ILE A 102 -1.19 -11.28 -8.27
CA ILE A 102 -2.31 -12.12 -8.65
C ILE A 102 -3.54 -11.57 -7.91
N GLU A 103 -4.68 -11.45 -8.60
CA GLU A 103 -5.93 -11.18 -7.87
C GLU A 103 -6.14 -12.31 -6.85
N PRO A 104 -6.20 -11.99 -5.56
CA PRO A 104 -6.25 -12.99 -4.53
C PRO A 104 -7.51 -13.83 -4.71
N ASP A 105 -7.39 -15.15 -4.65
CA ASP A 105 -8.56 -16.02 -4.68
C ASP A 105 -9.49 -15.62 -3.53
N LYS A 106 -10.77 -15.36 -3.84
CA LYS A 106 -11.76 -14.91 -2.85
C LYS A 106 -11.83 -15.87 -1.67
N LYS A 107 -11.70 -17.18 -1.93
CA LYS A 107 -11.68 -18.19 -0.87
C LYS A 107 -10.46 -18.05 0.04
N GLN A 108 -9.28 -17.80 -0.53
CA GLN A 108 -8.05 -17.57 0.22
C GLN A 108 -8.15 -16.29 1.06
N LEU A 109 -8.73 -15.22 0.50
CA LEU A 109 -8.96 -13.97 1.21
C LEU A 109 -9.94 -14.16 2.38
N HIS A 110 -11.09 -14.81 2.15
CA HIS A 110 -12.10 -15.02 3.19
C HIS A 110 -11.56 -15.88 4.34
N MET A 111 -10.87 -16.99 4.02
CA MET A 111 -10.26 -17.87 5.02
C MET A 111 -9.18 -17.14 5.83
N ALA A 112 -8.30 -16.39 5.17
CA ALA A 112 -7.24 -15.67 5.86
C ALA A 112 -7.81 -14.51 6.69
N LEU A 113 -8.89 -13.88 6.24
CA LEU A 113 -9.58 -12.81 6.96
C LEU A 113 -10.23 -13.33 8.24
N GLU A 114 -10.91 -14.48 8.16
CA GLU A 114 -11.48 -15.18 9.30
C GLU A 114 -10.41 -15.45 10.37
N VAL A 115 -9.30 -16.10 9.98
CA VAL A 115 -8.19 -16.41 10.90
C VAL A 115 -7.59 -15.13 11.50
N THR A 116 -7.39 -14.10 10.68
CA THR A 116 -6.77 -12.84 11.13
C THR A 116 -7.65 -12.08 12.12
N LEU A 117 -8.96 -12.06 11.90
CA LEU A 117 -9.91 -11.41 12.81
C LEU A 117 -10.06 -12.20 14.11
N GLN A 118 -10.15 -13.53 14.04
CA GLN A 118 -10.24 -14.38 15.22
C GLN A 118 -8.98 -14.36 16.07
N ASP A 119 -7.79 -14.27 15.46
CA ASP A 119 -6.52 -14.13 16.19
C ASP A 119 -6.43 -12.77 16.92
N ALA A 120 -6.92 -11.69 16.29
CA ALA A 120 -6.86 -10.35 16.86
C ALA A 120 -7.94 -10.06 17.92
N PHE A 121 -9.17 -10.56 17.71
CA PHE A 121 -10.36 -10.20 18.49
C PHE A 121 -11.02 -11.39 19.20
N GLY A 122 -10.49 -12.61 19.03
CA GLY A 122 -11.02 -13.84 19.60
C GLY A 122 -12.01 -14.57 18.68
N THR A 123 -12.25 -15.85 18.97
CA THR A 123 -13.06 -16.75 18.12
C THR A 123 -14.52 -16.34 17.96
N ASN A 124 -15.05 -15.53 18.89
CA ASN A 124 -16.46 -15.13 18.92
C ASN A 124 -16.70 -13.73 18.32
N CYS A 125 -15.71 -13.16 17.64
CA CYS A 125 -15.84 -11.83 17.04
C CYS A 125 -16.71 -11.81 15.78
N LEU A 126 -16.94 -12.97 15.15
CA LEU A 126 -17.80 -13.12 13.97
C LEU A 126 -19.14 -13.74 14.39
N GLU A 127 -20.23 -13.26 13.80
CA GLU A 127 -21.57 -13.86 14.02
C GLU A 127 -21.74 -15.19 13.26
N VAL A 128 -20.85 -15.47 12.32
CA VAL A 128 -20.80 -16.70 11.53
C VAL A 128 -19.53 -17.48 11.84
N ASP A 129 -19.63 -18.81 11.88
CA ASP A 129 -18.48 -19.69 12.11
C ASP A 129 -17.46 -19.65 10.96
N ARG A 130 -17.93 -19.36 9.73
CA ARG A 130 -17.11 -19.23 8.53
C ARG A 130 -17.66 -18.17 7.59
N ILE A 131 -16.77 -17.48 6.90
CA ILE A 131 -17.15 -16.52 5.86
C ILE A 131 -17.43 -17.28 4.55
N ASP A 132 -18.70 -17.29 4.12
CA ASP A 132 -19.09 -17.92 2.86
C ASP A 132 -18.39 -17.30 1.64
N ALA A 133 -18.15 -18.09 0.61
CA ALA A 133 -17.52 -17.62 -0.63
C ALA A 133 -18.35 -16.54 -1.37
N ASP A 134 -19.67 -16.57 -1.16
CA ASP A 134 -20.64 -15.64 -1.77
C ASP A 134 -21.09 -14.52 -0.82
N ALA A 135 -20.49 -14.43 0.38
CA ALA A 135 -20.79 -13.38 1.33
C ALA A 135 -20.44 -12.00 0.74
N LYS A 136 -21.34 -11.03 0.91
CA LYS A 136 -21.13 -9.65 0.47
C LYS A 136 -20.53 -8.77 1.55
N SER A 137 -20.90 -9.00 2.81
CA SER A 137 -20.33 -8.31 3.95
C SER A 137 -20.20 -9.23 5.15
N VAL A 138 -19.37 -8.82 6.11
CA VAL A 138 -19.10 -9.53 7.37
C VAL A 138 -19.22 -8.54 8.52
N LEU A 139 -19.95 -8.94 9.56
CA LEU A 139 -20.07 -8.19 10.81
C LEU A 139 -19.04 -8.69 11.82
N VAL A 140 -18.25 -7.76 12.35
CA VAL A 140 -17.24 -8.00 13.40
C VAL A 140 -17.69 -7.31 14.66
N ARG A 141 -17.90 -8.09 15.72
CA ARG A 141 -18.28 -7.61 17.05
C ARG A 141 -17.08 -7.63 17.99
N VAL A 142 -16.76 -6.46 18.54
CA VAL A 142 -15.72 -6.29 19.57
C VAL A 142 -16.32 -5.50 20.72
N ASP A 143 -16.48 -6.15 21.88
CA ASP A 143 -17.22 -5.62 23.03
C ASP A 143 -18.66 -5.18 22.66
N SER A 144 -18.98 -3.90 22.84
CA SER A 144 -20.26 -3.28 22.48
C SER A 144 -20.27 -2.63 21.09
N HIS A 145 -19.20 -2.79 20.31
CA HIS A 145 -19.04 -2.18 19.00
C HIS A 145 -19.19 -3.22 17.89
N VAL A 146 -19.83 -2.81 16.79
CA VAL A 146 -20.03 -3.65 15.62
C VAL A 146 -19.47 -2.89 14.42
N ALA A 147 -18.57 -3.52 13.69
CA ALA A 147 -18.01 -3.03 12.45
C ALA A 147 -18.48 -3.92 11.29
N GLU A 148 -18.83 -3.31 10.16
CA GLU A 148 -19.19 -4.02 8.94
C GLU A 148 -18.05 -3.90 7.93
N ILE A 149 -17.64 -5.03 7.36
CA ILE A 149 -16.65 -5.11 6.28
C ILE A 149 -17.41 -5.49 5.00
N ASP A 150 -17.36 -4.65 3.96
CA ASP A 150 -17.82 -5.03 2.63
C ASP A 150 -16.71 -5.82 1.92
N LEU A 151 -17.01 -7.06 1.54
CA LEU A 151 -16.05 -7.97 0.90
C LEU A 151 -15.86 -7.69 -0.59
N SER A 152 -16.70 -6.84 -1.18
CA SER A 152 -16.65 -6.46 -2.59
C SER A 152 -15.57 -5.42 -2.85
N ASP A 153 -15.45 -4.41 -1.97
CA ASP A 153 -14.50 -3.30 -2.09
C ASP A 153 -13.51 -3.20 -0.91
N LEU A 154 -13.64 -4.08 0.08
CA LEU A 154 -12.84 -4.10 1.30
C LEU A 154 -12.97 -2.84 2.16
N SER A 155 -14.07 -2.11 2.00
CA SER A 155 -14.41 -0.98 2.86
C SER A 155 -14.88 -1.46 4.24
N VAL A 156 -14.61 -0.65 5.26
CA VAL A 156 -14.95 -0.96 6.65
C VAL A 156 -15.69 0.23 7.23
N SER A 157 -16.81 -0.02 7.90
CA SER A 157 -17.61 1.00 8.58
C SER A 157 -17.89 0.60 10.03
N CYS A 158 -17.69 1.53 10.97
CA CYS A 158 -18.09 1.33 12.37
C CYS A 158 -18.59 2.65 12.96
N ALA A 159 -19.91 2.79 13.08
CA ALA A 159 -20.52 4.01 13.61
C ALA A 159 -20.17 4.30 15.08
N THR A 160 -19.86 3.26 15.86
CA THR A 160 -19.69 3.37 17.31
C THR A 160 -18.24 3.56 17.75
N ASN A 161 -17.25 3.20 16.91
CA ASN A 161 -15.84 3.31 17.26
C ASN A 161 -14.92 3.53 16.03
N PRO A 162 -14.47 4.78 15.79
CA PRO A 162 -13.61 5.10 14.65
C PRO A 162 -12.20 4.50 14.77
N LYS A 163 -11.73 4.18 15.99
CA LYS A 163 -10.43 3.50 16.17
C LYS A 163 -10.52 2.05 15.72
N LEU A 164 -11.60 1.36 16.09
CA LEU A 164 -11.86 -0.01 15.65
C LEU A 164 -11.99 -0.08 14.13
N GLU A 165 -12.74 0.85 13.53
CA GLU A 165 -12.84 0.98 12.07
C GLU A 165 -11.47 1.08 11.41
N HIS A 166 -10.63 1.99 11.91
CA HIS A 166 -9.29 2.19 11.36
C HIS A 166 -8.42 0.94 11.49
N ILE A 167 -8.45 0.26 12.64
CA ILE A 167 -7.66 -0.96 12.87
C ILE A 167 -8.09 -2.07 11.91
N ILE A 168 -9.40 -2.34 11.81
CA ILE A 168 -9.92 -3.39 10.91
C ILE A 168 -9.61 -3.04 9.46
N ARG A 169 -9.81 -1.80 9.03
CA ARG A 169 -9.46 -1.33 7.67
C ARG A 169 -8.00 -1.57 7.32
N VAL A 170 -7.08 -1.22 8.23
CA VAL A 170 -5.65 -1.45 8.02
C VAL A 170 -5.35 -2.95 7.94
N MET A 171 -5.97 -3.77 8.80
CA MET A 171 -5.79 -5.23 8.77
C MET A 171 -6.27 -5.84 7.45
N VAL A 172 -7.49 -5.52 7.01
CA VAL A 172 -8.07 -6.05 5.75
C VAL A 172 -7.21 -5.67 4.55
N HIS A 173 -6.80 -4.41 4.43
CA HIS A 173 -5.96 -3.98 3.30
C HIS A 173 -4.57 -4.62 3.31
N ARG A 174 -3.93 -4.75 4.49
CA ARG A 174 -2.62 -5.41 4.59
C ARG A 174 -2.72 -6.89 4.26
N LEU A 175 -3.78 -7.56 4.72
CA LEU A 175 -4.02 -8.95 4.40
C LEU A 175 -4.21 -9.16 2.90
N ASN A 176 -5.07 -8.35 2.28
CA ASN A 176 -5.31 -8.39 0.83
C ASN A 176 -4.02 -8.16 0.04
N HIS A 177 -3.19 -7.20 0.48
CA HIS A 177 -1.88 -6.95 -0.11
C HIS A 177 -0.93 -8.15 0.00
N CYS A 178 -0.86 -8.80 1.18
CA CYS A 178 -0.03 -9.98 1.38
C CYS A 178 -0.44 -11.15 0.48
N ILE A 179 -1.74 -11.37 0.30
CA ILE A 179 -2.25 -12.47 -0.54
C ILE A 179 -2.05 -12.14 -2.02
N SER A 180 -2.26 -10.88 -2.42
CA SER A 180 -2.04 -10.43 -3.80
C SER A 180 -0.56 -10.45 -4.20
N ALA A 181 0.35 -10.39 -3.22
CA ALA A 181 1.80 -10.38 -3.43
C ALA A 181 2.45 -11.78 -3.41
N MET A 182 1.68 -12.86 -3.15
CA MET A 182 2.13 -14.26 -3.28
C MET A 182 2.05 -14.73 -4.73
#